data_AF-V8NT76-F1
#
_entry.id   AF-V8NT76-F1
#
_cell.length_a   1.000
_cell.length_b   1.000
_cell.length_c   1.000
_cell.angle_alpha   90.00
_cell.angle_beta   90.00
_cell.angle_gamma   90.00
#
_symmetry.space_group_name_H-M   'P 1'
#
loop_
_entity.id
_entity.type
_entity.pdbx_description
1 polymer ?
#
loop_
_entity_poly.entity_id
_entity_poly.type
_entity_poly.pdbx_seq_one_letter_code
_entity_poly.pdbx_strand_id
1 'polypeptide(L)'
;MLTIILIAYASSSLALAVATGQNITSVANLLINICFVFMIVFSGILVNLTTIAPSLLWLEYFSIPRYGLNALQINEFTGLRFCNETPEGVNGICVSTTAFTVCTGEDYLEMQGIGTTAWDLWQNHVALIFMTIIFLTIAYLKLKFLKKYT
;
A
#
# COMPACT_ATOMS: atom_id res chain seq x y z
N MET A 1 7.10 0.08 12.54
CA MET A 1 8.05 1.17 12.20
C MET A 1 8.79 0.94 10.89
N LEU A 2 9.38 -0.24 10.64
CA LEU A 2 10.11 -0.53 9.40
C LEU A 2 9.27 -0.28 8.13
N THR A 3 8.02 -0.75 8.11
CA THR A 3 7.05 -0.51 7.03
C THR A 3 6.92 0.96 6.66
N ILE A 4 6.68 1.82 7.65
CA ILE A 4 6.52 3.27 7.48
C ILE A 4 7.79 3.90 6.88
N ILE A 5 8.97 3.48 7.35
CA ILE A 5 10.25 3.95 6.82
C ILE A 5 10.39 3.58 5.33
N LEU A 6 10.08 2.33 4.95
CA LEU A 6 10.17 1.89 3.57
C LEU A 6 9.16 2.60 2.65
N ILE A 7 7.93 2.83 3.12
CA ILE A 7 6.92 3.61 2.39
C ILE A 7 7.44 5.04 2.15
N ALA A 8 8.04 5.67 3.17
CA ALA A 8 8.58 7.01 3.06
C ALA A 8 9.75 7.09 2.05
N TYR A 9 10.67 6.11 2.07
CA TYR A 9 11.76 6.04 1.10
C TYR A 9 11.26 5.79 -0.32
N ALA A 10 10.34 4.85 -0.52
CA ALA A 10 9.75 4.58 -1.82
C ALA A 10 9.03 5.81 -2.38
N SER A 11 8.20 6.46 -1.56
CA SER A 11 7.46 7.68 -1.93
C SER A 11 8.39 8.84 -2.27
N SER A 12 9.45 9.03 -1.49
CA SER A 12 10.44 10.08 -1.72
C SER A 12 11.26 9.81 -2.98
N SER A 13 11.63 8.55 -3.23
CA SER A 13 12.35 8.16 -4.46
C SER A 13 11.50 8.38 -5.72
N LEU A 14 10.19 8.11 -5.66
CA LEU A 14 9.25 8.43 -6.73
C LEU A 14 9.19 9.95 -6.97
N ALA A 15 9.07 10.74 -5.90
CA ALA A 15 9.06 12.19 -5.99
C ALA A 15 10.34 12.73 -6.65
N LEU A 16 11.51 12.18 -6.28
CA LEU A 16 12.79 12.48 -6.93
C LEU A 16 12.78 12.08 -8.42
N ALA A 17 12.31 10.88 -8.75
CA ALA A 17 12.23 10.40 -10.13
C ALA A 17 11.31 11.27 -11.01
N VAL A 18 10.23 11.81 -10.45
CA VAL A 18 9.30 12.72 -11.15
C VAL A 18 9.89 14.13 -11.27
N ALA A 19 10.41 14.69 -10.18
CA ALA A 19 10.90 16.06 -10.13
C ALA A 19 12.18 16.27 -10.94
N THR A 20 13.05 15.25 -11.00
CA THR A 20 14.27 15.33 -11.81
C THR A 20 13.94 15.49 -13.30
N GLY A 21 14.56 16.50 -13.92
CA GLY A 21 14.33 16.87 -15.32
C GLY A 21 13.20 17.89 -15.55
N GLN A 22 12.48 18.32 -14.50
CA GLN A 22 11.51 19.40 -14.61
C GLN A 22 12.19 20.76 -14.34
N ASN A 23 11.90 21.75 -15.19
CA ASN A 23 12.41 23.12 -15.02
C ASN A 23 11.62 23.91 -13.96
N ILE A 24 10.38 23.50 -13.68
CA ILE A 24 9.46 24.19 -12.78
C ILE A 24 8.94 23.21 -11.73
N THR A 25 9.12 23.54 -10.45
CA THR A 25 8.74 22.70 -9.31
C THR A 25 7.23 22.48 -9.20
N SER A 26 6.42 23.45 -9.65
CA SER A 26 4.95 23.34 -9.66
C SER A 26 4.45 22.17 -10.53
N VAL A 27 5.06 21.97 -11.70
CA VAL A 27 4.69 20.87 -12.61
C VAL A 27 5.00 19.51 -11.97
N ALA A 28 6.16 19.39 -11.32
CA ALA A 28 6.53 18.18 -10.60
C ALA A 28 5.55 17.88 -9.46
N ASN A 29 5.19 18.90 -8.67
CA ASN A 29 4.27 18.74 -7.54
C ASN A 29 2.87 18.31 -8.01
N LEU A 30 2.36 18.90 -9.09
CA LEU A 30 1.09 18.50 -9.69
C LEU A 30 1.11 17.02 -10.10
N LEU A 31 2.16 16.59 -10.82
CA LEU A 31 2.27 15.20 -11.29
C LEU A 31 2.37 14.21 -10.12
N ILE A 32 3.16 14.54 -9.09
CA ILE A 32 3.32 13.71 -7.89
C ILE A 32 1.96 13.52 -7.17
N ASN A 33 1.21 14.61 -6.98
CA ASN A 33 -0.11 14.52 -6.33
C ASN A 33 -1.08 13.65 -7.13
N ILE A 34 -1.12 13.82 -8.46
CA ILE A 34 -1.95 12.99 -9.33
C ILE A 34 -1.54 11.51 -9.19
N CYS A 35 -0.25 11.19 -9.25
CA CYS A 35 0.25 9.84 -9.07
C CYS A 35 -0.17 9.23 -7.73
N PHE A 36 -0.01 9.96 -6.61
CA PHE A 36 -0.39 9.44 -5.29
C PHE A 36 -1.89 9.24 -5.14
N VAL A 37 -2.72 10.14 -5.68
CA VAL A 37 -4.18 9.96 -5.68
C VAL A 37 -4.56 8.68 -6.42
N PHE A 38 -3.99 8.44 -7.60
CA PHE A 38 -4.22 7.18 -8.32
C PHE A 38 -3.76 5.96 -7.52
N MET A 39 -2.58 6.01 -6.91
CA MET A 39 -2.07 4.90 -6.09
C MET A 39 -2.98 4.59 -4.88
N ILE A 40 -3.53 5.62 -4.21
CA ILE A 40 -4.42 5.45 -3.05
C ILE A 40 -5.73 4.75 -3.45
N VAL A 41 -6.28 5.03 -4.64
CA VAL A 41 -7.49 4.33 -5.12
C VAL A 41 -7.28 2.82 -5.18
N PHE A 42 -6.09 2.39 -5.62
CA PHE A 42 -5.70 0.97 -5.70
C PHE A 42 -5.06 0.43 -4.41
N SER A 43 -5.18 1.13 -3.28
CA SER A 43 -4.63 0.67 -1.99
C SER A 43 -5.40 -0.50 -1.36
N GLY A 44 -6.65 -0.72 -1.79
CA GLY A 44 -7.54 -1.75 -1.26
C GLY A 44 -8.50 -1.27 -0.17
N ILE A 45 -8.34 -0.04 0.33
CA ILE A 45 -9.25 0.51 1.37
C ILE A 45 -10.53 1.11 0.75
N LEU A 46 -10.40 1.93 -0.30
CA LEU A 46 -11.55 2.62 -0.91
C LEU A 46 -12.35 1.72 -1.85
N VAL A 47 -11.66 0.83 -2.54
CA VAL A 47 -12.23 -0.11 -3.50
C VAL A 47 -11.72 -1.49 -3.14
N ASN A 48 -12.65 -2.44 -2.97
CA ASN A 48 -12.27 -3.82 -2.72
C ASN A 48 -11.67 -4.43 -3.98
N LEU A 49 -10.38 -4.77 -3.93
CA LEU A 49 -9.62 -5.24 -5.09
C LEU A 49 -10.13 -6.58 -5.63
N THR A 50 -10.77 -7.40 -4.78
CA THR A 50 -11.43 -8.66 -5.21
C THR A 50 -12.59 -8.44 -6.19
N THR A 51 -13.13 -7.22 -6.25
CA THR A 51 -14.27 -6.86 -7.12
C THR A 51 -13.84 -6.16 -8.42
N ILE A 52 -12.56 -5.84 -8.58
CA ILE A 52 -12.06 -5.10 -9.75
C ILE A 52 -11.90 -6.04 -10.95
N ALA A 53 -12.21 -5.53 -12.15
CA ALA A 53 -12.01 -6.27 -13.38
C ALA A 53 -10.53 -6.71 -13.53
N PRO A 54 -10.25 -7.95 -13.96
CA PRO A 54 -8.88 -8.46 -14.09
C PRO A 54 -7.96 -7.61 -14.98
N SER A 55 -8.53 -6.89 -15.94
CA SER A 55 -7.83 -5.95 -16.83
C SER A 55 -7.29 -4.70 -16.14
N LEU A 56 -7.85 -4.30 -14.99
CA LEU A 56 -7.39 -3.15 -14.20
C LEU A 56 -6.62 -3.56 -12.95
N LEU A 57 -6.72 -4.82 -12.52
CA LEU A 57 -6.14 -5.31 -11.28
C LEU A 57 -4.62 -5.13 -11.23
N TRP A 58 -3.93 -5.27 -12.36
CA TRP A 58 -2.47 -5.13 -12.42
C TRP A 58 -1.94 -3.76 -11.96
N LEU A 59 -2.77 -2.72 -11.95
CA LEU A 59 -2.38 -1.39 -11.44
C LEU A 59 -2.10 -1.40 -9.93
N GLU A 60 -2.64 -2.37 -9.19
CA GLU A 60 -2.38 -2.50 -7.76
C GLU A 60 -0.88 -2.72 -7.48
N TYR A 61 -0.17 -3.42 -8.37
CA TYR A 61 1.26 -3.70 -8.22
C TYR A 61 2.15 -2.45 -8.35
N PHE A 62 1.62 -1.32 -8.84
CA PHE A 62 2.33 -0.06 -8.90
C PHE A 62 2.05 0.84 -7.68
N SER A 63 1.13 0.46 -6.81
CA SER A 63 0.71 1.27 -5.67
C SER A 63 1.64 1.08 -4.47
N ILE A 64 2.46 2.10 -4.16
CA ILE A 64 3.28 2.12 -2.93
C ILE A 64 2.41 1.99 -1.66
N PRO A 65 1.29 2.74 -1.53
CA PRO A 65 0.39 2.60 -0.38
C PRO A 65 -0.20 1.20 -0.21
N ARG A 66 -0.45 0.45 -1.29
CA ARG A 66 -0.97 -0.94 -1.21
C ARG A 66 -0.04 -1.84 -0.41
N TYR A 67 1.24 -1.89 -0.78
CA TYR A 67 2.24 -2.70 -0.08
C TYR A 67 2.42 -2.24 1.37
N GLY A 68 2.41 -0.92 1.59
CA GLY A 68 2.52 -0.34 2.93
C GLY A 68 1.36 -0.73 3.85
N LEU A 69 0.13 -0.59 3.35
CA LEU A 69 -1.08 -0.91 4.10
C LEU A 69 -1.21 -2.41 4.36
N ASN A 70 -0.94 -3.26 3.37
CA ASN A 70 -0.96 -4.72 3.57
C ASN A 70 0.02 -5.14 4.67
N ALA A 71 1.25 -4.64 4.65
CA ALA A 71 2.24 -4.97 5.66
C ALA A 71 1.86 -4.47 7.06
N LEU A 72 1.25 -3.28 7.16
CA LEU A 72 0.74 -2.74 8.42
C LEU A 72 -0.45 -3.55 8.94
N GLN A 73 -1.39 -3.90 8.07
CA GLN A 73 -2.56 -4.70 8.42
C GLN A 73 -2.16 -6.10 8.89
N ILE A 74 -1.26 -6.79 8.21
CA ILE A 74 -0.77 -8.10 8.67
C ILE A 74 -0.09 -7.97 10.03
N ASN A 75 0.77 -6.96 10.22
CA ASN A 75 1.49 -6.76 11.47
C ASN A 75 0.57 -6.42 12.65
N GLU A 76 -0.52 -5.70 12.41
CA GLU A 76 -1.44 -5.24 13.46
C GLU A 76 -2.55 -6.25 13.75
N PHE A 77 -3.16 -6.83 12.72
CA PHE A 77 -4.37 -7.64 12.85
C PHE A 77 -4.09 -9.12 13.17
N THR A 78 -2.89 -9.64 12.85
CA THR A 78 -2.58 -11.05 13.14
C THR A 78 -2.60 -11.30 14.65
N GLY A 79 -3.40 -12.26 15.09
CA GLY A 79 -3.56 -12.64 16.50
C GLY A 79 -4.58 -11.80 17.28
N LEU A 80 -5.28 -10.83 16.66
CA LEU A 80 -6.33 -10.06 17.31
C LEU A 80 -7.67 -10.80 17.32
N ARG A 81 -8.40 -10.70 18.43
CA ARG A 81 -9.78 -11.17 18.56
C ARG A 81 -10.68 -10.00 18.96
N PHE A 82 -11.73 -9.78 18.19
CA PHE A 82 -12.67 -8.67 18.34
C PHE A 82 -14.00 -9.11 18.97
N CYS A 83 -14.41 -10.36 18.76
CA CYS A 83 -15.59 -10.93 19.40
C CYS A 83 -15.22 -11.47 20.79
N ASN A 84 -15.97 -11.06 21.82
CA ASN A 84 -15.86 -11.59 23.17
C ASN A 84 -16.87 -12.74 23.37
N GLU A 85 -16.45 -13.83 24.02
CA GLU A 85 -17.30 -15.00 24.30
C GLU A 85 -18.23 -14.78 25.50
N THR A 86 -18.06 -13.70 26.28
CA THR A 86 -18.88 -13.44 27.46
C THR A 86 -20.12 -12.58 27.11
N PRO A 87 -21.34 -13.02 27.46
CA PRO A 87 -22.60 -12.32 27.16
C PRO A 87 -22.84 -11.06 28.00
N GLU A 88 -21.87 -10.62 28.79
CA GLU A 88 -22.00 -9.47 29.67
C GLU A 88 -21.43 -8.21 28.99
N GLY A 89 -22.28 -7.51 28.24
CA GLY A 89 -22.02 -6.14 27.82
C GLY A 89 -22.03 -5.86 26.31
N VAL A 90 -22.16 -6.88 25.46
CA VAL A 90 -22.43 -6.68 24.03
C VAL A 90 -23.85 -7.18 23.75
N ASN A 91 -24.78 -6.24 23.58
CA ASN A 91 -26.13 -6.55 23.10
C ASN A 91 -26.04 -7.19 21.69
N GLY A 92 -25.93 -8.52 21.62
CA GLY A 92 -26.52 -9.37 20.58
C GLY A 92 -25.98 -9.35 19.15
N ILE A 93 -24.90 -8.63 18.80
CA ILE A 93 -24.48 -8.51 17.38
C ILE A 93 -23.49 -9.60 16.92
N CYS A 94 -22.72 -10.23 17.83
CA CYS A 94 -21.78 -11.31 17.47
C CYS A 94 -22.40 -12.73 17.53
N VAL A 95 -23.73 -12.85 17.69
CA VAL A 95 -24.41 -14.15 17.87
C VAL A 95 -24.94 -14.72 16.54
N SER A 96 -25.09 -13.88 15.51
CA SER A 96 -25.41 -14.35 14.16
C SER A 96 -24.15 -14.36 13.31
N THR A 97 -23.68 -15.56 12.97
CA THR A 97 -22.69 -15.84 11.92
C THR A 97 -23.27 -15.43 10.56
N THR A 98 -23.30 -14.12 10.29
CA THR A 98 -23.56 -13.60 8.95
C THR A 98 -22.23 -13.50 8.21
N ALA A 99 -22.26 -13.47 6.87
CA ALA A 99 -21.07 -13.35 6.04
C ALA A 99 -20.24 -12.05 6.27
N PHE A 100 -20.72 -11.14 7.11
CA PHE A 100 -20.07 -9.87 7.47
C PHE A 100 -19.55 -9.81 8.91
N THR A 101 -19.69 -10.90 9.68
CA THR A 101 -19.21 -10.93 11.06
C THR A 101 -17.71 -11.20 11.07
N VAL A 102 -16.91 -10.20 11.46
CA VAL A 102 -15.45 -10.29 11.61
C VAL A 102 -15.13 -10.46 13.08
N CYS A 103 -14.68 -11.65 13.47
CA CYS A 103 -14.37 -11.95 14.88
C CYS A 103 -12.87 -12.04 15.17
N THR A 104 -12.06 -12.38 14.17
CA THR A 104 -10.60 -12.38 14.26
C THR A 104 -10.00 -11.40 13.25
N GLY A 105 -8.77 -10.97 13.52
CA GLY A 105 -8.04 -10.16 12.54
C GLY A 105 -7.66 -10.97 11.29
N GLU A 106 -7.51 -12.28 11.41
CA GLU A 106 -7.31 -13.18 10.28
C GLU A 106 -8.52 -13.20 9.35
N ASP A 107 -9.75 -13.27 9.88
CA ASP A 107 -10.97 -13.18 9.08
C ASP A 107 -11.02 -11.86 8.30
N TYR A 108 -10.63 -10.75 8.94
CA TYR A 108 -10.56 -9.44 8.30
C TYR A 108 -9.55 -9.43 7.15
N LEU A 109 -8.35 -9.98 7.37
CA LEU A 109 -7.28 -10.04 6.37
C LEU A 109 -7.70 -10.92 5.17
N GLU A 110 -8.36 -12.05 5.43
CA GLU A 110 -8.88 -12.93 4.37
C GLU A 110 -9.96 -12.23 3.54
N MET A 111 -10.89 -11.49 4.17
CA MET A 111 -11.88 -10.67 3.45
C MET A 111 -11.25 -9.59 2.56
N GLN A 112 -10.07 -9.09 2.91
CA GLN A 112 -9.29 -8.13 2.12
C GLN A 112 -8.44 -8.79 1.03
N GLY A 113 -8.44 -10.13 0.95
CA GLY A 113 -7.59 -10.91 0.05
C GLY A 113 -6.11 -10.87 0.44
N ILE A 114 -5.81 -10.70 1.73
CA ILE A 114 -4.45 -10.60 2.26
C ILE A 114 -4.11 -11.89 3.00
N GLY A 115 -3.00 -12.53 2.61
CA GLY A 115 -2.50 -13.71 3.31
C GLY A 115 -1.91 -13.37 4.69
N THR A 116 -2.02 -14.31 5.63
CA THR A 116 -1.60 -14.16 7.03
C THR A 116 -0.21 -14.73 7.32
N THR A 117 0.51 -15.22 6.30
CA THR A 117 1.81 -15.86 6.51
C THR A 117 2.91 -14.84 6.76
N ALA A 118 4.02 -15.27 7.38
CA ALA A 118 5.19 -14.42 7.54
C ALA A 118 5.76 -13.96 6.19
N TRP A 119 5.69 -14.81 5.15
CA TRP A 119 6.09 -14.43 3.80
C TRP A 119 5.18 -13.33 3.24
N ASP A 120 3.89 -13.36 3.55
CA ASP A 120 2.94 -12.33 3.09
C ASP A 120 3.27 -10.95 3.64
N LEU A 121 3.89 -10.86 4.81
CA LEU A 121 4.42 -9.62 5.35
C LEU A 121 5.70 -9.18 4.62
N TRP A 122 6.64 -10.11 4.41
CA TRP A 122 7.96 -9.78 3.84
C TRP A 122 7.92 -9.47 2.35
N GLN A 123 7.02 -10.07 1.57
CA GLN A 123 6.85 -9.75 0.15
C GLN A 123 6.57 -8.25 -0.07
N ASN A 124 5.77 -7.64 0.81
CA ASN A 124 5.45 -6.22 0.74
C ASN A 124 6.70 -5.34 0.98
N HIS A 125 7.55 -5.73 1.94
CA HIS A 125 8.80 -5.02 2.21
C HIS A 125 9.78 -5.12 1.04
N VAL A 126 9.93 -6.33 0.47
CA VAL A 126 10.78 -6.57 -0.70
C VAL A 126 10.31 -5.75 -1.90
N ALA A 127 8.99 -5.68 -2.14
CA ALA A 127 8.41 -4.87 -3.20
C ALA A 127 8.75 -3.37 -3.03
N LEU A 128 8.59 -2.82 -1.81
CA LEU A 128 8.92 -1.42 -1.52
C LEU A 128 10.42 -1.11 -1.73
N ILE A 129 11.31 -2.00 -1.31
CA ILE A 129 12.76 -1.85 -1.53
C ILE A 129 13.08 -1.87 -3.03
N PHE A 130 12.48 -2.82 -3.77
CA PHE A 130 12.68 -2.95 -5.21
C PHE A 130 12.20 -1.70 -5.97
N MET A 131 11.01 -1.19 -5.64
CA MET A 131 10.49 0.07 -6.19
C MET A 131 11.43 1.24 -5.91
N THR A 132 11.94 1.33 -4.68
CA THR A 132 12.87 2.40 -4.28
C THR A 132 14.13 2.38 -5.16
N ILE A 133 14.72 1.20 -5.37
CA ILE A 133 15.90 1.04 -6.22
C ILE A 133 15.61 1.45 -7.67
N ILE A 134 14.45 1.06 -8.22
CA ILE A 134 14.03 1.44 -9.58
C ILE A 134 13.91 2.96 -9.70
N PHE A 135 13.15 3.62 -8.81
CA PHE A 135 12.94 5.06 -8.89
C PHE A 135 14.23 5.86 -8.69
N LEU A 136 15.09 5.43 -7.76
CA LEU A 136 16.42 6.06 -7.60
C LEU A 136 17.28 5.88 -8.84
N THR A 137 17.24 4.71 -9.49
CA THR A 137 17.97 4.48 -10.75
C THR A 137 17.46 5.40 -11.85
N ILE A 138 16.13 5.56 -11.98
CA ILE A 138 15.52 6.48 -12.95
C ILE A 138 15.95 7.93 -12.65
N ALA A 139 15.86 8.37 -11.40
CA ALA A 139 16.28 9.71 -10.98
C ALA A 139 17.76 9.96 -11.28
N TYR A 140 18.62 8.98 -10.98
CA TYR A 140 20.05 9.04 -11.27
C TYR A 140 20.33 9.17 -12.78
N LEU A 141 19.69 8.33 -13.61
CA LEU A 141 19.85 8.39 -15.07
C LEU A 141 19.36 9.73 -15.64
N LYS A 142 18.22 10.24 -15.18
CA LYS A 142 17.70 11.56 -15.56
C LYS A 142 18.69 12.68 -15.26
N LEU A 143 19.32 12.65 -14.09
CA LEU A 143 20.35 13.62 -13.71
C LEU A 143 21.63 13.45 -14.53
N LYS A 144 22.05 12.21 -14.79
CA LYS A 144 23.25 11.90 -15.57
C LYS A 144 23.14 12.37 -17.03
N PHE A 145 21.97 12.22 -17.63
CA PHE A 145 21.71 12.62 -19.02
C PHE A 145 21.13 14.03 -19.17
N LEU A 146 20.99 14.77 -18.07
CA LEU A 146 20.56 16.16 -18.14
C LEU A 146 21.60 16.96 -18.92
N LYS A 147 21.19 17.50 -20.08
CA LYS A 147 22.07 18.28 -20.95
C LYS A 147 22.42 19.58 -20.24
N LYS A 148 23.65 19.68 -19.73
CA LYS A 148 24.18 20.92 -19.18
C LYS A 148 24.46 21.86 -20.35
N TYR A 149 23.61 22.85 -20.55
CA TYR A 149 23.93 23.97 -21.43
C TYR A 149 25.05 24.76 -20.73
N THR A 150 26.26 24.70 -21.30
CA THR A 150 27.34 25.66 -21.02
C THR A 150 27.09 26.88 -21.88
#